data_AF-A0A9D8XJ42-F1
#
_entry.id   AF-A0A9D8XJ42-F1
#
_cell.length_a   1.000
_cell.length_b   1.000
_cell.length_c   1.000
_cell.angle_alpha   90.00
_cell.angle_beta   90.00
_cell.angle_gamma   90.00
#
_symmetry.space_group_name_H-M   'P 1'
#
loop_
_entity.id
_entity.type
_entity.pdbx_description
1 polymer ?
#
loop_
_entity_poly.entity_id
_entity_poly.type
_entity_poly.pdbx_seq_one_letter_code
_entity_poly.pdbx_strand_id
1 'polypeptide(L)'
;MSKEYYKKRIIDLRADIAKEKDAKKRDNERYADMIKRASTPSSKASYRKSKIDAAARHDSRIESHKRQIESAKDALARLKK
;
A
#
# COMPACT_ATOMS: atom_id res chain seq x y z
N MET A 1 -20.85 10.41 -12.91
CA MET A 1 -20.28 9.09 -12.53
C MET A 1 -21.43 8.18 -12.12
N SER A 2 -21.51 6.95 -12.67
CA SER A 2 -22.63 6.03 -12.42
C SER A 2 -22.47 5.23 -11.12
N LYS A 3 -23.57 4.64 -10.64
CA LYS A 3 -23.55 3.70 -9.51
C LYS A 3 -22.63 2.50 -9.77
N GLU A 4 -22.56 2.03 -11.00
CA GLU A 4 -21.69 0.92 -11.38
C GLU A 4 -20.21 1.28 -11.32
N TYR A 5 -19.86 2.49 -11.75
CA TYR A 5 -18.48 2.99 -11.66
C TYR A 5 -17.95 2.90 -10.23
N TYR A 6 -18.68 3.44 -9.25
CA TYR A 6 -18.20 3.46 -7.87
C TYR A 6 -18.15 2.06 -7.23
N LYS A 7 -19.10 1.17 -7.59
CA LYS A 7 -19.06 -0.23 -7.15
C LYS A 7 -17.78 -0.93 -7.64
N LYS A 8 -17.47 -0.79 -8.94
CA LYS A 8 -16.25 -1.33 -9.53
C LYS A 8 -15.00 -0.72 -8.87
N ARG A 9 -14.98 0.60 -8.70
CA ARG A 9 -13.86 1.31 -8.06
C ARG A 9 -13.58 0.81 -6.64
N ILE A 10 -14.60 0.51 -5.84
CA ILE A 10 -14.40 -0.05 -4.48
C ILE A 10 -13.75 -1.43 -4.54
N ILE A 11 -14.16 -2.28 -5.49
CA ILE A 11 -13.58 -3.62 -5.68
C ILE A 11 -12.11 -3.50 -6.09
N ASP A 12 -11.82 -2.64 -7.07
CA ASP A 12 -10.46 -2.41 -7.55
C ASP A 12 -9.55 -1.89 -6.43
N LEU A 13 -10.01 -0.88 -5.66
CA LEU A 13 -9.25 -0.34 -4.52
C LEU A 13 -8.98 -1.38 -3.43
N ARG A 14 -9.91 -2.31 -3.19
CA ARG A 14 -9.70 -3.43 -2.26
C ARG A 14 -8.64 -4.39 -2.77
N ALA A 15 -8.67 -4.70 -4.07
CA ALA A 15 -7.64 -5.53 -4.70
C ALA A 15 -6.26 -4.85 -4.64
N ASP A 16 -6.20 -3.54 -4.85
CA ASP A 16 -4.96 -2.77 -4.76
C ASP A 16 -4.42 -2.70 -3.32
N ILE A 17 -5.28 -2.63 -2.30
CA ILE A 17 -4.85 -2.76 -0.89
C ILE A 17 -4.22 -4.13 -0.64
N ALA A 18 -4.80 -5.21 -1.16
CA ALA A 18 -4.23 -6.55 -1.01
C ALA A 18 -2.85 -6.65 -1.68
N LYS A 19 -2.74 -6.17 -2.93
CA LYS A 19 -1.46 -6.09 -3.65
C LYS A 19 -0.42 -5.27 -2.89
N GLU A 20 -0.80 -4.14 -2.29
CA GLU A 20 0.13 -3.29 -1.55
C GLU A 20 0.62 -3.96 -0.26
N LYS A 21 -0.24 -4.74 0.43
CA LYS A 21 0.16 -5.55 1.59
C LYS A 21 1.18 -6.62 1.20
N ASP A 22 0.96 -7.30 0.08
CA ASP A 22 1.88 -8.33 -0.40
C ASP A 22 3.19 -7.73 -0.93
N ALA A 23 3.13 -6.56 -1.57
CA ALA A 23 4.31 -5.79 -1.93
C ALA A 23 5.12 -5.40 -0.69
N LYS A 24 4.46 -4.91 0.37
CA LYS A 24 5.11 -4.57 1.65
C LYS A 24 5.85 -5.77 2.26
N LYS A 25 5.25 -6.97 2.24
CA LYS A 25 5.89 -8.20 2.72
C LYS A 25 7.15 -8.52 1.92
N ARG A 26 7.02 -8.56 0.59
CA ARG A 26 8.15 -8.85 -0.33
C ARG A 26 9.29 -7.85 -0.19
N ASP A 27 8.99 -6.56 -0.09
CA ASP A 27 10.02 -5.53 0.09
C ASP A 27 10.72 -5.65 1.45
N ASN A 28 9.97 -5.94 2.52
CA ASN A 28 10.53 -6.17 3.84
C ASN A 28 11.48 -7.38 3.89
N GLU A 29 11.11 -8.47 3.22
CA GLU A 29 11.94 -9.66 3.07
C GLU A 29 13.19 -9.35 2.25
N ARG A 30 13.04 -8.70 1.09
CA ARG A 30 14.15 -8.30 0.22
C ARG A 30 15.17 -7.46 0.98
N TYR A 31 14.74 -6.39 1.65
CA TYR A 31 15.66 -5.54 2.40
C TYR A 31 16.27 -6.27 3.60
N ALA A 32 15.54 -7.16 4.27
CA ALA A 32 16.10 -7.99 5.34
C ALA A 32 17.24 -8.87 4.83
N ASP A 33 17.09 -9.48 3.66
CA ASP A 33 18.13 -10.32 3.06
C ASP A 33 19.32 -9.50 2.56
N MET A 34 19.09 -8.30 2.02
CA MET A 34 20.17 -7.36 1.69
C MET A 34 20.97 -6.96 2.95
N ILE A 35 20.31 -6.71 4.08
CA ILE A 35 20.98 -6.41 5.36
C ILE A 35 21.83 -7.60 5.82
N LYS A 36 21.32 -8.83 5.68
CA LYS A 36 22.05 -10.05 6.06
C LYS A 36 23.30 -10.25 5.18
N ARG A 37 23.17 -10.05 3.87
CA ARG A 37 24.24 -10.27 2.88
C ARG A 37 25.27 -9.15 2.80
N ALA A 38 24.92 -7.93 3.23
CA ALA A 38 25.84 -6.80 3.20
C ALA A 38 27.08 -7.03 4.08
N SER A 39 28.26 -6.74 3.54
CA SER A 39 29.54 -6.95 4.25
C SER A 39 29.99 -5.74 5.07
N THR A 40 29.48 -4.54 4.78
CA THR A 40 29.91 -3.30 5.47
C THR A 40 28.83 -2.76 6.42
N PRO A 41 29.23 -2.12 7.54
CA PRO A 41 28.28 -1.47 8.45
C PRO A 41 27.44 -0.38 7.78
N SER A 42 28.06 0.41 6.89
CA SER A 42 27.39 1.50 6.17
C SER A 42 26.26 0.96 5.27
N SER A 43 26.53 -0.07 4.45
CA SER A 43 25.51 -0.68 3.60
C SER A 43 24.36 -1.27 4.42
N LYS A 44 24.66 -1.92 5.56
CA LYS A 44 23.62 -2.41 6.48
C LYS A 44 22.75 -1.28 7.02
N ALA A 45 23.33 -0.15 7.41
CA ALA A 45 22.59 1.01 7.87
C ALA A 45 21.69 1.59 6.78
N SER A 46 22.21 1.74 5.55
CA SER A 46 21.43 2.19 4.40
C SER A 46 20.24 1.29 4.12
N TYR A 47 20.43 -0.04 4.10
CA TYR A 47 19.33 -0.98 3.83
C TYR A 47 18.29 -1.01 4.96
N ARG A 48 18.68 -0.84 6.23
CA ARG A 48 17.73 -0.67 7.34
C ARG A 48 16.86 0.57 7.15
N LYS A 49 17.47 1.69 6.76
CA LYS A 49 16.73 2.92 6.44
C LYS A 49 15.78 2.70 5.26
N SER A 50 16.26 2.12 4.16
CA SER A 50 15.42 1.81 2.99
C SER A 50 14.25 0.89 3.33
N LYS A 51 14.44 -0.09 4.23
CA LYS A 51 13.35 -0.95 4.71
C LYS A 51 12.26 -0.15 5.41
N ILE A 52 12.64 0.74 6.32
CA ILE A 52 11.71 1.60 7.08
C ILE A 52 10.97 2.54 6.11
N ASP A 53 11.72 3.21 5.24
CA ASP A 53 11.17 4.15 4.26
C ASP A 53 10.18 3.44 3.31
N ALA A 54 10.51 2.23 2.84
CA ALA A 54 9.62 1.43 1.99
C ALA A 54 8.35 1.01 2.73
N ALA A 55 8.47 0.53 3.98
CA ALA A 55 7.32 0.16 4.80
C ALA A 55 6.37 1.34 5.01
N ALA A 56 6.90 2.52 5.34
CA ALA A 56 6.12 3.74 5.53
C ALA A 56 5.39 4.19 4.24
N ARG A 57 6.02 4.02 3.07
CA ARG A 57 5.40 4.31 1.77
C ARG A 57 4.23 3.39 1.48
N HIS A 58 4.38 2.08 1.71
CA HIS A 58 3.30 1.11 1.54
C HIS A 58 2.13 1.42 2.48
N ASP A 59 2.40 1.74 3.76
CA ASP A 59 1.35 2.10 4.72
C ASP A 59 0.60 3.35 4.29
N SER A 60 1.31 4.39 3.84
CA SER A 60 0.68 5.63 3.34
C SER A 60 -0.22 5.37 2.12
N ARG A 61 0.17 4.46 1.22
CA ARG A 61 -0.63 4.08 0.06
C ARG A 61 -1.87 3.28 0.46
N ILE A 62 -1.75 2.34 1.39
CA ILE A 62 -2.88 1.60 1.95
C ILE A 62 -3.90 2.57 2.56
N GLU A 63 -3.44 3.55 3.35
CA GLU A 63 -4.34 4.55 3.94
C GLU A 63 -4.99 5.44 2.87
N SER A 64 -4.26 5.83 1.83
CA SER A 64 -4.82 6.56 0.69
C SER A 64 -5.94 5.76 0.00
N HIS A 65 -5.73 4.47 -0.28
CA HIS A 65 -6.74 3.61 -0.89
C HIS A 65 -7.96 3.43 0.03
N LYS A 66 -7.78 3.29 1.34
CA LYS A 66 -8.89 3.25 2.31
C LYS A 66 -9.72 4.52 2.27
N ARG A 67 -9.09 5.69 2.28
CA ARG A 67 -9.79 6.99 2.16
C ARG A 67 -10.58 7.08 0.85
N GLN A 68 -10.00 6.63 -0.27
CA GLN A 68 -10.71 6.59 -1.55
C GLN A 68 -11.92 5.64 -1.53
N ILE A 69 -11.84 4.51 -0.82
CA ILE A 69 -12.99 3.61 -0.63
C ILE A 69 -14.11 4.33 0.12
N GLU A 70 -13.80 5.03 1.21
CA GLU A 70 -14.81 5.77 1.98
C GLU A 70 -15.46 6.87 1.13
N SER A 71 -14.66 7.67 0.41
CA SER A 71 -15.21 8.66 -0.51
C SER A 71 -16.09 8.05 -1.62
N ALA A 72 -15.73 6.88 -2.15
CA ALA A 72 -16.53 6.17 -3.14
C ALA A 72 -17.84 5.62 -2.55
N LYS A 73 -17.84 5.17 -1.30
CA LYS A 73 -19.06 4.76 -0.57
C LYS A 73 -19.99 5.94 -0.33
N ASP A 74 -19.45 7.09 0.06
CA ASP A 74 -20.24 8.31 0.28
C ASP A 74 -20.91 8.77 -1.03
N ALA A 75 -20.17 8.74 -2.14
CA ALA A 75 -20.72 9.06 -3.45
C ALA A 75 -21.84 8.09 -3.85
N LEU A 76 -21.69 6.78 -3.58
CA LEU A 76 -22.74 5.79 -3.79
C LEU A 76 -23.97 6.04 -2.92
N ALA A 77 -23.79 6.46 -1.67
CA ALA A 77 -24.90 6.76 -0.78
C ALA A 77 -25.69 7.98 -1.27
N ARG A 78 -25.01 9.01 -1.76
CA ARG A 78 -25.63 10.20 -2.36
C ARG A 78 -26.41 9.87 -3.64
N LEU A 79 -25.92 8.95 -4.47
CA LEU A 79 -26.60 8.50 -5.69
C LEU A 79 -27.78 7.55 -5.45
N LYS A 80 -27.96 7.05 -4.22
CA LYS A 80 -29.11 6.21 -3.84
C LYS A 80 -30.27 7.03 -3.27
N LYS A 81 -30.02 8.29 -2.87
CA LYS A 81 -31.05 9.26 -2.52
C LYS A 81 -31.66 9.81 -3.80
#